data_AF-A0A6I0EC68-F1
#
_entry.id   AF-A0A6I0EC68-F1
#
_cell.length_a   1.000
_cell.length_b   1.000
_cell.length_c   1.000
_cell.angle_alpha   90.00
_cell.angle_beta   90.00
_cell.angle_gamma   90.00
#
_symmetry.space_group_name_H-M   'P 1'
#
loop_
_entity.id
_entity.type
_entity.pdbx_description
1 polymer ?
#
loop_
_entity_poly.entity_id
_entity_poly.type
_entity_poly.pdbx_seq_one_letter_code
_entity_poly.pdbx_strand_id
1 'polypeptide(L)'
;MSFDPLQLVRGLVPILHRERDFIAVGKPAGVDVGQLPGFDAPGLAELLPRIYPDETFGEPVNRLSRYESGVLIFSTNERFREGIRSSWNAEKVRQDVVVVVRGRMKKRSCTLTSPVKGAATNVAASERAIAGRKGKGEVQRSVAPGRPRTAGSKTRVSAEMGPSGTRIDIEALHVGERRSVVRCRTAMRSMHALKAGLRAAGLHPLGDTRGGTRGLRDRPERACIHLRRVVFEHPGTRRVLPLIAPDPPGFAEVADGAEPLERVFDKALARRIECLLDDTTDAFRVLSGDAEGLPGVNVDKFGDVMVIHLLDGRNTPNRATRVALARLLHRTFDVAAVYQKIAPKDRSHLLAEEAEALVTDRPLAGRPTDPIVRVQERGLCFETHPLDPLAVGIYLDHRENRARVRELAAGQRVLNLFAYTCGFSVAAAAGDAAEVVSVDQSRKALAWGKINFALNNLMPTPDARGAETADDAVSVAEGSQDDAVPASPVRYAFYPDEVFDFLRRADRRSRKFDLIILDPPTFARMKKPKREFHIEKDLPELVRESLPLLEKGGTLFVSTNYRAMSGAKLLELIRAGARSRKLRVLSSPSLPADFSPDPHHHKAVFLRAD
;
A
#
# COMPACT_ATOMS: atom_id res chain seq x y z
N MET A 1 -20.45 -19.36 11.61
CA MET A 1 -19.70 -18.53 12.58
C MET A 1 -19.53 -17.20 11.89
N SER A 2 -20.02 -16.12 12.50
CA SER A 2 -19.85 -14.76 11.94
C SER A 2 -18.37 -14.42 11.81
N PHE A 3 -17.99 -13.72 10.75
CA PHE A 3 -16.64 -13.19 10.58
C PHE A 3 -16.18 -12.39 11.81
N ASP A 4 -15.04 -12.79 12.38
CA ASP A 4 -14.33 -12.06 13.44
C ASP A 4 -13.01 -11.51 12.87
N PRO A 5 -12.94 -10.21 12.52
CA PRO A 5 -11.72 -9.59 12.02
C PRO A 5 -10.54 -9.71 12.99
N LEU A 6 -10.80 -9.67 14.29
CA LEU A 6 -9.77 -9.77 15.31
C LEU A 6 -9.18 -11.18 15.35
N GLN A 7 -10.01 -12.22 15.21
CA GLN A 7 -9.53 -13.60 15.07
C GLN A 7 -8.66 -13.78 13.82
N LEU A 8 -9.07 -13.21 12.68
CA LEU A 8 -8.28 -13.23 11.45
C LEU A 8 -6.91 -12.57 11.65
N VAL A 9 -6.88 -11.37 12.25
CA VAL A 9 -5.64 -10.63 12.50
C VAL A 9 -4.74 -11.36 13.51
N ARG A 10 -5.30 -11.99 14.55
CA ARG A 10 -4.55 -12.85 15.49
C ARG A 10 -3.93 -14.06 14.80
N GLY A 11 -4.57 -14.60 13.77
CA GLY A 11 -3.99 -15.63 12.90
C GLY A 11 -2.78 -15.15 12.10
N LEU A 12 -2.80 -13.89 11.64
CA LEU A 12 -1.69 -13.25 10.91
C LEU A 12 -0.53 -12.83 11.83
N VAL A 13 -0.84 -12.45 13.07
CA VAL A 13 0.13 -12.02 14.10
C VAL A 13 -0.06 -12.86 15.38
N PRO A 14 0.27 -14.16 15.37
CA PRO A 14 0.05 -15.01 16.53
C PRO A 14 1.01 -14.67 17.66
N ILE A 15 0.54 -14.74 18.91
CA ILE A 15 1.44 -14.82 20.07
C ILE A 15 2.09 -16.20 20.08
N LEU A 16 3.42 -16.21 19.99
CA LEU A 16 4.25 -17.42 19.98
C LEU A 16 4.62 -17.86 21.40
N HIS A 17 4.76 -16.90 22.33
CA HIS A 17 5.13 -17.17 23.72
C HIS A 17 4.72 -16.02 24.63
N ARG A 18 4.31 -16.35 25.86
CA ARG A 18 4.00 -15.39 26.92
C ARG A 18 4.72 -15.79 28.20
N GLU A 19 5.51 -14.88 28.75
CA GLU A 19 6.10 -14.98 30.08
C GLU A 19 6.09 -13.60 30.75
N ARG A 20 6.31 -13.56 32.07
CA ARG A 20 6.29 -12.31 32.86
C ARG A 20 7.19 -11.21 32.29
N ASP A 21 8.35 -11.58 31.75
CA ASP A 21 9.37 -10.63 31.32
C ASP A 21 9.25 -10.22 29.84
N PHE A 22 8.55 -10.99 29.01
CA PHE A 22 8.45 -10.72 27.57
C PHE A 22 7.27 -11.42 26.90
N ILE A 23 6.87 -10.88 25.75
CA ILE A 23 5.91 -11.50 24.82
C ILE A 23 6.61 -11.67 23.47
N ALA A 24 6.49 -12.84 22.86
CA ALA A 24 6.96 -13.09 21.50
C ALA A 24 5.79 -13.25 20.54
N VAL A 25 5.86 -12.59 19.39
CA VAL A 25 4.83 -12.63 18.34
C VAL A 25 5.43 -13.09 17.01
N GLY A 26 4.59 -13.69 16.17
CA GLY A 26 4.89 -14.03 14.80
C GLY A 26 4.64 -12.81 13.92
N LYS A 27 5.68 -12.06 13.59
CA LYS A 27 5.54 -10.92 12.68
C LYS A 27 5.34 -11.44 11.23
N PRO A 28 4.27 -11.04 10.53
CA PRO A 28 4.13 -11.32 9.11
C PRO A 28 5.06 -10.43 8.26
N ALA A 29 5.32 -10.85 7.02
CA ALA A 29 6.00 -10.00 6.05
C ALA A 29 5.04 -8.91 5.55
N GLY A 30 5.57 -7.73 5.19
CA GLY A 30 4.80 -6.60 4.67
C GLY A 30 4.45 -5.52 5.70
N VAL A 31 4.68 -5.77 7.00
CA VAL A 31 4.33 -4.86 8.10
C VAL A 31 5.60 -4.28 8.74
N ASP A 32 5.67 -2.96 8.94
CA ASP A 32 6.79 -2.36 9.68
C ASP A 32 6.67 -2.62 11.19
N VAL A 33 7.79 -2.66 11.92
CA VAL A 33 7.74 -2.88 13.38
C VAL A 33 7.32 -1.61 14.12
N GLY A 34 7.79 -0.45 13.67
CA GLY A 34 7.39 0.86 14.17
C GLY A 34 7.05 1.79 13.02
N GLN A 35 6.44 2.94 13.31
CA GLN A 35 6.09 3.93 12.31
C GLN A 35 7.34 4.42 11.54
N LEU A 36 7.22 4.53 10.21
CA LEU A 36 8.28 5.05 9.36
C LEU A 36 8.19 6.59 9.26
N PRO A 37 9.32 7.31 9.36
CA PRO A 37 9.32 8.76 9.15
C PRO A 37 8.72 9.15 7.79
N GLY A 38 7.73 10.04 7.79
CA GLY A 38 7.04 10.50 6.58
C GLY A 38 5.93 9.58 6.07
N PHE A 39 5.54 8.55 6.82
CA PHE A 39 4.35 7.73 6.57
C PHE A 39 3.43 7.77 7.79
N ASP A 40 2.15 8.01 7.56
CA ASP A 40 1.15 8.13 8.63
C ASP A 40 0.63 6.75 9.13
N ALA A 41 0.99 5.66 8.45
CA ALA A 41 0.53 4.32 8.81
C ALA A 41 1.23 3.76 10.06
N PRO A 42 0.49 3.19 11.03
CA PRO A 42 1.04 2.65 12.28
C PRO A 42 1.93 1.43 12.04
N GLY A 43 2.97 1.30 12.86
CA GLY A 43 3.78 0.09 12.93
C GLY A 43 3.10 -1.04 13.71
N LEU A 44 3.61 -2.27 13.60
CA LEU A 44 3.10 -3.42 14.34
C LEU A 44 3.09 -3.17 15.85
N ALA A 45 4.09 -2.48 16.41
CA ALA A 45 4.14 -2.15 17.83
C ALA A 45 2.93 -1.34 18.31
N GLU A 46 2.41 -0.43 17.48
CA GLU A 46 1.22 0.39 17.76
C GLU A 46 -0.08 -0.39 17.53
N LEU A 47 -0.06 -1.36 16.61
CA LEU A 47 -1.20 -2.23 16.33
C LEU A 47 -1.39 -3.33 17.38
N LEU A 48 -0.31 -3.82 18.01
CA LEU A 48 -0.37 -4.94 18.95
C LEU A 48 -1.35 -4.75 20.12
N PRO A 49 -1.43 -3.58 20.79
CA PRO A 49 -2.46 -3.31 21.79
C PRO A 49 -3.89 -3.39 21.27
N ARG A 50 -4.14 -3.10 19.98
CA ARG A 50 -5.45 -3.27 19.35
C ARG A 50 -5.75 -4.75 19.06
N ILE A 51 -4.73 -5.55 18.74
CA ILE A 51 -4.85 -6.99 18.45
C ILE A 51 -5.04 -7.80 19.76
N TYR A 52 -4.34 -7.39 20.81
CA TYR A 52 -4.30 -8.05 22.11
C TYR A 52 -4.46 -7.00 23.23
N PRO A 53 -5.68 -6.53 23.50
CA PRO A 53 -5.93 -5.45 24.46
C PRO A 53 -5.57 -5.82 25.92
N ASP A 54 -5.57 -7.11 26.24
CA ASP A 54 -5.22 -7.62 27.58
C ASP A 54 -3.70 -7.78 27.80
N GLU A 55 -2.88 -7.48 26.78
CA GLU A 55 -1.44 -7.70 26.79
C GLU A 55 -0.67 -6.37 26.76
N THR A 56 0.41 -6.29 27.55
CA THR A 56 1.29 -5.11 27.56
C THR A 56 2.55 -5.36 26.75
N PHE A 57 2.68 -4.69 25.61
CA PHE A 57 3.87 -4.74 24.78
C PHE A 57 4.83 -3.60 25.15
N GLY A 58 6.07 -3.97 25.50
CA GLY A 58 7.14 -2.99 25.70
C GLY A 58 7.91 -2.71 24.41
N GLU A 59 9.22 -2.48 24.52
CA GLU A 59 10.04 -2.23 23.34
C GLU A 59 10.45 -3.54 22.62
N PRO A 60 10.63 -3.48 21.29
CA PRO A 60 11.16 -4.62 20.54
C PRO A 60 12.61 -4.93 20.94
N VAL A 61 12.87 -6.19 21.28
CA VAL A 61 14.20 -6.70 21.69
C VAL A 61 15.07 -6.99 20.48
N ASN A 62 14.49 -7.60 19.44
CA ASN A 62 15.13 -7.86 18.15
C ASN A 62 14.45 -7.04 17.03
N ARG A 63 15.13 -6.91 15.89
CA ARG A 63 14.64 -6.14 14.73
C ARG A 63 14.40 -7.05 13.54
N LEU A 64 13.24 -6.89 12.92
CA LEU A 64 12.89 -7.41 11.60
C LEU A 64 12.44 -6.24 10.73
N SER A 65 12.91 -6.16 9.49
CA SER A 65 12.43 -5.17 8.52
C SER A 65 11.01 -5.48 8.03
N ARG A 66 10.40 -4.55 7.29
CA ARG A 66 9.09 -4.73 6.63
C ARG A 66 8.97 -6.09 5.95
N TYR A 67 9.99 -6.48 5.19
CA TYR A 67 9.93 -7.68 4.33
C TYR A 67 10.38 -8.97 5.03
N GLU A 68 10.90 -8.88 6.25
CA GLU A 68 11.26 -10.05 7.05
C GLU A 68 10.08 -10.48 7.92
N SER A 69 9.93 -11.79 8.11
CA SER A 69 8.87 -12.38 8.95
C SER A 69 9.48 -13.26 10.05
N GLY A 70 8.70 -13.68 11.02
CA GLY A 70 9.09 -14.64 12.06
C GLY A 70 9.09 -14.05 13.46
N VAL A 71 9.94 -14.60 14.35
CA VAL A 71 9.93 -14.29 15.78
C VAL A 71 10.31 -12.83 16.04
N LEU A 72 9.40 -12.08 16.67
CA LEU A 72 9.63 -10.73 17.17
C LEU A 72 9.32 -10.69 18.67
N ILE A 73 10.26 -10.24 19.48
CA ILE A 73 10.18 -10.25 20.94
C ILE A 73 9.96 -8.82 21.43
N PHE A 74 9.01 -8.63 22.34
CA PHE A 74 8.73 -7.37 23.03
C PHE A 74 8.88 -7.54 24.54
N SER A 75 9.41 -6.53 25.22
CA SER A 75 9.59 -6.58 26.67
C SER A 75 9.52 -5.19 27.29
N THR A 76 8.76 -5.06 28.39
CA THR A 76 8.76 -3.88 29.25
C THR A 76 9.91 -3.92 30.27
N ASN A 77 10.47 -5.10 30.54
CA ASN A 77 11.56 -5.29 31.49
C ASN A 77 12.91 -4.92 30.86
N GLU A 78 13.48 -3.79 31.27
CA GLU A 78 14.78 -3.31 30.79
C GLU A 78 15.93 -4.28 31.06
N ARG A 79 15.98 -4.89 32.26
CA ARG A 79 17.03 -5.87 32.61
C ARG A 79 16.96 -7.09 31.70
N PHE A 80 15.76 -7.54 31.35
CA PHE A 80 15.58 -8.61 30.38
C PHE A 80 16.11 -8.20 29.00
N ARG A 81 15.72 -7.01 28.51
CA ARG A 81 16.19 -6.49 27.21
C ARG A 81 17.70 -6.40 27.13
N GLU A 82 18.35 -5.83 28.14
CA GLU A 82 19.80 -5.71 28.23
C GLU A 82 20.50 -7.08 28.32
N GLY A 83 19.96 -8.00 29.13
CA GLY A 83 20.49 -9.35 29.26
C GLY A 83 20.45 -10.15 27.95
N ILE A 84 19.35 -10.06 27.20
CA ILE A 84 19.23 -10.66 25.87
C ILE A 84 20.17 -10.00 24.87
N ARG A 85 20.23 -8.66 24.83
CA ARG A 85 21.15 -7.92 23.94
C ARG A 85 22.62 -8.31 24.22
N SER A 86 22.99 -8.44 25.49
CA SER A 86 24.33 -8.86 25.92
C SER A 86 24.63 -10.30 25.51
N SER A 87 23.67 -11.22 25.71
CA SER A 87 23.79 -12.62 25.28
C SER A 87 23.96 -12.73 23.77
N TRP A 88 23.31 -11.85 23.01
CA TRP A 88 23.43 -11.82 21.55
C TRP A 88 24.80 -11.30 21.09
N ASN A 89 25.30 -10.23 21.71
CA ASN A 89 26.63 -9.71 21.44
C ASN A 89 27.72 -10.73 21.81
N ALA A 90 27.46 -11.58 22.79
CA ALA A 90 28.33 -12.70 23.19
C ALA A 90 28.10 -13.98 22.38
N GLU A 91 27.33 -13.94 21.28
CA GLU A 91 27.01 -15.09 20.41
C GLU A 91 26.37 -16.29 21.14
N LYS A 92 25.70 -16.05 22.27
CA LYS A 92 24.99 -17.07 23.06
C LYS A 92 23.55 -17.28 22.63
N VAL A 93 23.04 -16.44 21.73
CA VAL A 93 21.71 -16.60 21.13
C VAL A 93 21.84 -17.34 19.82
N ARG A 94 21.14 -18.46 19.67
CA ARG A 94 21.12 -19.24 18.43
C ARG A 94 19.87 -18.94 17.63
N GLN A 95 20.02 -18.80 16.33
CA GLN A 95 18.92 -18.55 15.41
C GLN A 95 18.88 -19.58 14.29
N ASP A 96 17.66 -19.96 13.90
CA ASP A 96 17.40 -20.62 12.62
C ASP A 96 16.62 -19.65 11.73
N VAL A 97 17.18 -19.32 10.57
CA VAL A 97 16.54 -18.47 9.57
C VAL A 97 16.31 -19.29 8.31
N VAL A 98 15.08 -19.30 7.81
CA VAL A 98 14.73 -19.91 6.52
C VAL A 98 14.74 -18.83 5.45
N VAL A 99 15.48 -19.07 4.37
CA VAL A 99 15.67 -18.12 3.28
C VAL A 99 15.45 -18.81 1.95
N VAL A 100 14.66 -18.20 1.07
CA VAL A 100 14.70 -18.57 -0.36
C VAL A 100 15.82 -17.80 -1.03
N VAL A 101 16.77 -18.50 -1.61
CA VAL A 101 17.92 -17.91 -2.33
C VAL A 101 17.81 -18.20 -3.82
N ARG A 102 18.30 -17.26 -4.64
CA ARG A 102 18.51 -17.47 -6.08
C ARG A 102 19.71 -18.40 -6.27
N GLY A 103 19.57 -19.35 -7.18
CA GLY A 103 20.59 -20.35 -7.48
C GLY A 103 20.32 -21.70 -6.81
N ARG A 104 20.98 -22.72 -7.36
CA ARG A 104 20.91 -24.10 -6.88
C ARG A 104 22.03 -24.36 -5.89
N MET A 105 21.69 -24.81 -4.68
CA MET A 105 22.71 -25.25 -3.73
C MET A 105 23.27 -26.61 -4.17
N LYS A 106 24.57 -26.67 -4.48
CA LYS A 106 25.22 -27.89 -5.01
C LYS A 106 25.52 -28.93 -3.93
N LYS A 107 25.69 -28.51 -2.68
CA LYS A 107 25.92 -29.38 -1.51
C LYS A 107 24.67 -29.36 -0.63
N ARG A 108 24.43 -30.44 0.12
CA ARG A 108 23.32 -30.52 1.08
C ARG A 108 23.51 -29.57 2.27
N SER A 109 24.76 -29.30 2.65
CA SER A 109 25.12 -28.29 3.65
C SER A 109 26.48 -27.65 3.35
N CYS A 110 26.69 -26.46 3.89
CA CYS A 110 28.00 -25.80 3.92
C CYS A 110 28.10 -24.90 5.16
N THR A 111 29.32 -24.62 5.61
CA THR A 111 29.57 -23.64 6.67
C THR A 111 30.33 -22.47 6.06
N LEU A 112 29.81 -21.26 6.25
CA LEU A 112 30.51 -20.04 5.90
C LEU A 112 31.32 -19.58 7.11
N THR A 113 32.63 -19.47 6.93
CA THR A 113 33.57 -18.89 7.90
C THR A 113 34.37 -17.80 7.18
N SER A 114 33.84 -16.57 7.14
CA SER A 114 34.55 -15.42 6.57
C SER A 114 34.26 -14.16 7.38
N PRO A 115 35.25 -13.28 7.60
CA PRO A 115 34.99 -12.00 8.23
C PRO A 115 34.20 -11.12 7.27
N VAL A 116 33.01 -10.68 7.68
CA VAL A 116 32.27 -9.64 6.95
C VAL A 116 32.99 -8.31 7.20
N LYS A 117 34.04 -8.01 6.42
CA LYS A 117 34.62 -6.66 6.39
C LYS A 117 33.62 -5.73 5.68
N GLY A 118 33.29 -4.64 6.35
CA GLY A 118 32.58 -3.51 5.74
C GLY A 118 33.36 -2.99 4.53
N ALA A 119 32.58 -2.52 3.55
CA ALA A 119 32.92 -1.74 2.37
C ALA A 119 34.40 -1.39 2.09
N ALA A 120 34.80 -1.68 0.84
CA ALA A 120 35.94 -1.20 0.07
C ALA A 120 37.17 -2.13 -0.07
N THR A 121 37.66 -2.10 -1.31
CA THR A 121 38.90 -2.61 -1.93
C THR A 121 39.01 -4.09 -2.34
N ASN A 122 39.42 -4.23 -3.60
CA ASN A 122 39.66 -5.45 -4.36
C ASN A 122 40.72 -6.37 -3.71
N VAL A 123 40.61 -7.67 -4.08
CA VAL A 123 41.68 -8.57 -4.57
C VAL A 123 41.57 -9.99 -3.97
N ALA A 124 41.71 -10.95 -4.90
CA ALA A 124 41.99 -12.38 -4.76
C ALA A 124 40.82 -13.31 -4.44
N ALA A 125 40.06 -13.61 -5.50
CA ALA A 125 39.41 -14.90 -5.67
C ALA A 125 40.47 -16.02 -5.69
N SER A 126 40.28 -17.06 -4.87
CA SER A 126 40.95 -18.35 -5.08
C SER A 126 40.14 -19.17 -6.08
N GLU A 127 40.56 -19.13 -7.34
CA GLU A 127 40.06 -20.01 -8.39
C GLU A 127 40.46 -21.47 -8.14
N ARG A 128 39.51 -22.40 -8.30
CA ARG A 128 39.64 -23.59 -9.16
C ARG A 128 38.32 -24.37 -9.16
N ALA A 129 37.61 -24.31 -10.30
CA ALA A 129 37.04 -25.48 -10.99
C ALA A 129 36.03 -25.05 -12.08
N ILE A 130 36.51 -24.41 -13.16
CA ILE A 130 35.84 -24.49 -14.48
C ILE A 130 36.95 -24.57 -15.53
N ALA A 131 37.03 -25.70 -16.23
CA ALA A 131 37.92 -25.92 -17.36
C ALA A 131 37.14 -25.84 -18.69
N GLY A 132 37.81 -25.31 -19.71
CA GLY A 132 37.42 -25.32 -21.13
C GLY A 132 36.73 -24.03 -21.57
N ARG A 133 37.14 -23.30 -22.62
CA ARG A 133 37.83 -23.69 -23.86
C ARG A 133 38.46 -22.44 -24.52
N LYS A 134 39.55 -22.66 -25.26
CA LYS A 134 40.47 -21.69 -25.90
C LYS A 134 39.86 -20.91 -27.08
N GLY A 135 40.42 -19.72 -27.33
CA GLY A 135 40.46 -19.02 -28.64
C GLY A 135 40.88 -17.55 -28.50
N LYS A 136 42.18 -17.24 -28.52
CA LYS A 136 42.97 -16.55 -29.59
C LYS A 136 42.60 -15.07 -29.83
N GLY A 137 43.58 -14.17 -29.58
CA GLY A 137 43.58 -12.77 -30.03
C GLY A 137 44.64 -11.91 -29.35
N GLU A 138 45.66 -11.53 -30.10
CA GLU A 138 46.90 -10.75 -29.85
C GLU A 138 46.77 -9.42 -29.07
N VAL A 139 47.64 -9.11 -28.09
CA VAL A 139 48.99 -8.47 -28.11
C VAL A 139 49.02 -6.98 -28.50
N GLN A 140 49.47 -6.12 -27.56
CA GLN A 140 50.56 -5.13 -27.70
C GLN A 140 50.74 -4.37 -26.37
N ARG A 141 51.83 -4.63 -25.63
CA ARG A 141 53.12 -3.89 -25.59
C ARG A 141 53.05 -2.50 -24.96
N SER A 142 53.64 -2.36 -23.77
CA SER A 142 54.83 -1.52 -23.58
C SER A 142 55.52 -1.83 -22.24
N VAL A 143 56.83 -2.02 -22.32
CA VAL A 143 57.78 -2.30 -21.24
C VAL A 143 58.84 -1.21 -21.33
N ALA A 144 59.24 -0.62 -20.20
CA ALA A 144 60.61 -0.10 -19.97
C ALA A 144 60.82 0.23 -18.46
N PRO A 145 62.05 0.39 -17.93
CA PRO A 145 62.66 -0.65 -17.09
C PRO A 145 63.39 -0.15 -15.80
N GLY A 146 63.63 -1.09 -14.88
CA GLY A 146 64.94 -1.24 -14.19
C GLY A 146 65.16 -0.63 -12.79
N ARG A 147 65.36 -1.48 -11.77
CA ARG A 147 66.66 -1.75 -11.08
C ARG A 147 66.52 -2.76 -9.90
N PRO A 148 67.62 -3.38 -9.41
CA PRO A 148 67.63 -4.78 -8.97
C PRO A 148 67.52 -5.01 -7.45
N ARG A 149 67.41 -6.31 -7.14
CA ARG A 149 67.17 -7.01 -5.88
C ARG A 149 68.18 -6.71 -4.76
N THR A 150 67.69 -6.71 -3.51
CA THR A 150 68.41 -7.29 -2.37
C THR A 150 67.50 -8.24 -1.60
N ALA A 151 68.05 -9.40 -1.25
CA ALA A 151 67.40 -10.47 -0.52
C ALA A 151 67.66 -10.33 0.98
N GLY A 152 66.71 -10.83 1.79
CA GLY A 152 67.00 -11.33 3.14
C GLY A 152 66.54 -10.44 4.29
N SER A 153 65.33 -10.69 4.78
CA SER A 153 65.05 -10.67 6.22
C SER A 153 63.77 -11.46 6.48
N LYS A 154 63.96 -12.66 7.03
CA LYS A 154 62.90 -13.47 7.65
C LYS A 154 62.46 -12.71 8.90
N THR A 155 61.29 -12.09 8.86
CA THR A 155 60.59 -11.74 10.11
C THR A 155 59.25 -12.46 10.11
N ARG A 156 59.24 -13.58 10.83
CA ARG A 156 58.06 -14.36 11.15
C ARG A 156 57.31 -13.58 12.23
N VAL A 157 56.40 -12.69 11.82
CA VAL A 157 55.41 -12.14 12.76
C VAL A 157 54.27 -13.15 12.80
N SER A 158 54.34 -14.04 13.79
CA SER A 158 53.18 -14.78 14.29
C SER A 158 52.17 -13.76 14.83
N ALA A 159 51.26 -13.30 13.97
CA ALA A 159 50.06 -12.63 14.42
C ALA A 159 49.11 -13.71 14.96
N GLU A 160 49.00 -13.75 16.28
CA GLU A 160 48.01 -14.55 17.00
C GLU A 160 46.61 -14.27 16.45
N MET A 161 45.88 -15.34 16.14
CA MET A 161 44.48 -15.26 15.72
C MET A 161 43.60 -14.90 16.90
N GLY A 162 42.99 -13.71 16.87
CA GLY A 162 41.84 -13.37 17.71
C GLY A 162 40.52 -13.95 17.16
N PRO A 163 39.52 -14.29 18.01
CA PRO A 163 38.30 -14.97 17.59
C PRO A 163 37.22 -13.98 17.12
N SER A 164 36.76 -14.10 15.88
CA SER A 164 35.35 -13.88 15.46
C SER A 164 35.25 -13.95 13.93
N GLY A 165 35.57 -15.13 13.38
CA GLY A 165 35.05 -15.50 12.07
C GLY A 165 33.56 -15.77 12.21
N THR A 166 32.72 -15.01 11.52
CA THR A 166 31.27 -15.29 11.47
C THR A 166 31.05 -16.71 10.96
N ARG A 167 30.42 -17.57 11.77
CA ARG A 167 30.01 -18.92 11.37
C ARG A 167 28.52 -18.95 11.03
N ILE A 168 28.20 -19.33 9.79
CA ILE A 168 26.82 -19.61 9.36
C ILE A 168 26.79 -21.04 8.83
N ASP A 169 26.08 -21.93 9.51
CA ASP A 169 25.84 -23.28 9.00
C ASP A 169 24.57 -23.25 8.14
N ILE A 170 24.72 -23.59 6.85
CA ILE A 170 23.67 -23.54 5.84
C ILE A 170 23.31 -24.97 5.45
N GLU A 171 22.02 -25.27 5.41
CA GLU A 171 21.47 -26.54 4.98
C GLU A 171 20.38 -26.32 3.94
N ALA A 172 20.41 -27.06 2.84
CA ALA A 172 19.34 -27.01 1.86
C ALA A 172 18.16 -27.82 2.39
N LEU A 173 17.01 -27.15 2.54
CA LEU A 173 15.74 -27.78 2.86
C LEU A 173 15.03 -28.25 1.59
N HIS A 174 15.15 -27.47 0.51
CA HIS A 174 14.60 -27.78 -0.81
C HIS A 174 15.45 -27.15 -1.90
N VAL A 175 15.59 -27.83 -3.04
CA VAL A 175 16.44 -27.41 -4.15
C VAL A 175 15.63 -27.48 -5.43
N GLY A 176 15.07 -26.34 -5.84
CA GLY A 176 14.40 -26.18 -7.12
C GLY A 176 15.37 -25.91 -8.27
N GLU A 177 14.84 -25.67 -9.46
CA GLU A 177 15.63 -25.49 -10.68
C GLU A 177 16.46 -24.20 -10.64
N ARG A 178 15.85 -23.08 -10.21
CA ARG A 178 16.46 -21.74 -10.21
C ARG A 178 16.65 -21.14 -8.83
N ARG A 179 16.09 -21.77 -7.79
CA ARG A 179 16.09 -21.27 -6.40
C ARG A 179 16.22 -22.44 -5.44
N SER A 180 16.71 -22.15 -4.23
CA SER A 180 16.78 -23.12 -3.15
C SER A 180 16.16 -22.53 -1.89
N VAL A 181 15.52 -23.36 -1.07
CA VAL A 181 15.17 -23.03 0.30
C VAL A 181 16.30 -23.49 1.18
N VAL A 182 16.90 -22.57 1.92
CA VAL A 182 18.01 -22.86 2.83
C VAL A 182 17.66 -22.49 4.25
N ARG A 183 18.08 -23.34 5.19
CA ARG A 183 18.10 -23.05 6.62
C ARG A 183 19.50 -22.57 6.99
N CYS A 184 19.58 -21.39 7.57
CA CYS A 184 20.80 -20.78 8.08
C CYS A 184 20.77 -20.82 9.60
N ARG A 185 21.69 -21.56 10.21
CA ARG A 185 21.93 -21.52 11.66
C ARG A 185 23.05 -20.53 11.95
N THR A 186 22.79 -19.59 12.84
CA THR A 186 23.74 -18.52 13.15
C THR A 186 23.54 -17.99 14.56
N ALA A 187 24.59 -17.40 15.14
CA ALA A 187 24.51 -16.62 16.38
C ALA A 187 24.53 -15.11 16.11
N MET A 188 24.55 -14.70 14.85
CA MET A 188 24.64 -13.29 14.46
C MET A 188 23.44 -12.48 14.93
N ARG A 189 23.67 -11.23 15.33
CA ARG A 189 22.58 -10.29 15.67
C ARG A 189 21.85 -9.72 14.47
N SER A 190 22.59 -9.49 13.40
CA SER A 190 22.11 -8.67 12.30
C SER A 190 21.65 -9.53 11.13
N MET A 191 20.36 -9.43 10.78
CA MET A 191 19.84 -9.98 9.51
C MET A 191 20.55 -9.37 8.31
N HIS A 192 21.02 -8.13 8.40
CA HIS A 192 21.83 -7.53 7.34
C HIS A 192 23.16 -8.28 7.16
N ALA A 193 23.81 -8.67 8.25
CA ALA A 193 25.06 -9.39 8.22
C ALA A 193 24.89 -10.85 7.74
N LEU A 194 23.80 -11.52 8.13
CA LEU A 194 23.40 -12.82 7.56
C LEU A 194 23.24 -12.72 6.03
N LYS A 195 22.46 -11.73 5.56
CA LYS A 195 22.26 -11.50 4.12
C LYS A 195 23.58 -11.20 3.40
N ALA A 196 24.48 -10.45 4.02
CA ALA A 196 25.81 -10.18 3.46
C ALA A 196 26.67 -11.44 3.36
N GLY A 197 26.68 -12.30 4.39
CA GLY A 197 27.37 -13.59 4.36
C GLY A 197 26.84 -14.50 3.26
N LEU A 198 25.51 -14.59 3.11
CA LEU A 198 24.89 -15.36 2.02
C LEU A 198 25.30 -14.85 0.64
N ARG A 199 25.30 -13.53 0.42
CA ARG A 199 25.77 -12.94 -0.85
C ARG A 199 27.24 -13.24 -1.13
N ALA A 200 28.10 -13.15 -0.12
CA ALA A 200 29.52 -13.47 -0.26
C ALA A 200 29.74 -14.94 -0.67
N ALA A 201 28.81 -15.82 -0.33
CA ALA A 201 28.79 -17.23 -0.76
C ALA A 201 28.08 -17.48 -2.10
N GLY A 202 27.64 -16.43 -2.81
CA GLY A 202 26.88 -16.54 -4.06
C GLY A 202 25.43 -16.98 -3.88
N LEU A 203 24.90 -17.01 -2.64
CA LEU A 203 23.52 -17.33 -2.33
C LEU A 203 22.75 -16.02 -2.14
N HIS A 204 22.05 -15.55 -3.17
CA HIS A 204 21.39 -14.24 -3.12
C HIS A 204 19.97 -14.39 -2.56
N PRO A 205 19.65 -13.85 -1.37
CA PRO A 205 18.31 -13.90 -0.82
C PRO A 205 17.30 -13.26 -1.78
N LEU A 206 16.20 -13.94 -2.04
CA LEU A 206 15.12 -13.41 -2.87
C LEU A 206 14.51 -12.19 -2.16
N GLY A 207 14.32 -11.10 -2.89
CA GLY A 207 13.75 -9.83 -2.40
C GLY A 207 14.71 -8.92 -1.63
N ASP A 208 16.01 -9.24 -1.55
CA ASP A 208 17.02 -8.30 -1.03
C ASP A 208 17.49 -7.34 -2.14
N THR A 209 17.40 -6.02 -1.90
CA THR A 209 17.64 -4.97 -2.90
C THR A 209 19.08 -4.44 -2.94
N ARG A 210 19.95 -4.79 -1.97
CA ARG A 210 21.32 -4.25 -1.85
C ARG A 210 22.37 -4.91 -2.77
N GLY A 211 21.99 -5.24 -4.01
CA GLY A 211 22.82 -6.02 -4.95
C GLY A 211 22.84 -5.53 -6.40
N GLY A 212 22.51 -4.26 -6.67
CA GLY A 212 22.54 -3.70 -8.02
C GLY A 212 21.38 -4.17 -8.89
N THR A 213 20.29 -3.40 -8.90
CA THR A 213 19.16 -3.58 -9.81
C THR A 213 19.41 -2.91 -11.16
N ARG A 214 20.57 -3.12 -11.79
CA ARG A 214 20.71 -2.78 -13.22
C ARG A 214 20.03 -3.89 -14.03
N GLY A 215 18.79 -3.64 -14.46
CA GLY A 215 18.12 -4.42 -15.49
C GLY A 215 17.06 -5.44 -15.05
N LEU A 216 16.75 -5.57 -13.75
CA LEU A 216 15.72 -6.49 -13.27
C LEU A 216 14.45 -5.72 -12.89
N ARG A 217 13.42 -5.80 -13.75
CA ARG A 217 12.02 -5.40 -13.49
C ARG A 217 11.33 -6.27 -12.41
N ASP A 218 12.08 -6.86 -11.49
CA ASP A 218 11.55 -7.70 -10.42
C ASP A 218 11.31 -6.86 -9.16
N ARG A 219 10.02 -6.76 -8.80
CA ARG A 219 9.50 -5.88 -7.76
C ARG A 219 10.10 -6.20 -6.38
N PRO A 220 10.53 -5.18 -5.60
CA PRO A 220 11.23 -5.33 -4.31
C PRO A 220 10.40 -5.87 -3.14
N GLU A 221 9.17 -6.34 -3.35
CA GLU A 221 8.25 -6.72 -2.24
C GLU A 221 8.29 -8.22 -1.86
N ARG A 222 9.15 -9.02 -2.49
CA ARG A 222 9.15 -10.50 -2.39
C ARG A 222 10.18 -11.09 -1.43
N ALA A 223 10.58 -10.40 -0.35
CA ALA A 223 11.60 -10.97 0.52
C ALA A 223 11.10 -12.26 1.19
N CYS A 224 11.84 -13.34 0.98
CA CYS A 224 11.50 -14.66 1.52
C CYS A 224 12.53 -15.02 2.60
N ILE A 225 12.52 -14.22 3.66
CA ILE A 225 13.41 -14.34 4.81
C ILE A 225 12.53 -14.46 6.05
N HIS A 226 12.66 -15.58 6.75
CA HIS A 226 11.83 -15.92 7.89
C HIS A 226 12.70 -16.34 9.08
N LEU A 227 12.68 -15.56 10.17
CA LEU A 227 13.30 -15.90 11.43
C LEU A 227 12.45 -16.95 12.15
N ARG A 228 12.65 -18.21 11.77
CA ARG A 228 11.88 -19.37 12.20
C ARG A 228 12.05 -19.65 13.69
N ARG A 229 13.28 -19.56 14.20
CA ARG A 229 13.59 -19.94 15.58
C ARG A 229 14.62 -19.02 16.20
N VAL A 230 14.41 -18.67 17.47
CA VAL A 230 15.38 -18.00 18.34
C VAL A 230 15.48 -18.79 19.63
N VAL A 231 16.70 -19.15 20.03
CA VAL A 231 16.98 -19.88 21.26
C VAL A 231 17.97 -19.08 22.11
N PHE A 232 17.58 -18.77 23.34
CA PHE A 232 18.42 -18.06 24.30
C PHE A 232 18.22 -18.60 25.71
N GLU A 233 19.17 -18.31 26.60
CA GLU A 233 19.02 -18.51 28.03
C GLU A 233 18.37 -17.27 28.65
N HIS A 234 17.26 -17.44 29.36
CA HIS A 234 16.52 -16.35 29.98
C HIS A 234 17.40 -15.65 31.05
N PRO A 235 17.64 -14.33 30.99
CA PRO A 235 18.58 -13.65 31.89
C PRO A 235 18.25 -13.78 33.38
N GLY A 236 16.96 -13.72 33.75
CA GLY A 236 16.49 -13.93 35.11
C GLY A 236 16.43 -15.41 35.54
N THR A 237 15.63 -16.21 34.85
CA THR A 237 15.31 -17.60 35.25
C THR A 237 16.36 -18.65 34.85
N ARG A 238 17.33 -18.32 33.99
CA ARG A 238 18.36 -19.23 33.47
C ARG A 238 17.82 -20.40 32.63
N ARG A 239 16.53 -20.42 32.31
CA ARG A 239 15.91 -21.42 31.44
C ARG A 239 16.30 -21.19 29.98
N VAL A 240 16.62 -22.25 29.24
CA VAL A 240 16.83 -22.17 27.78
C VAL A 240 15.46 -22.20 27.09
N LEU A 241 15.13 -21.12 26.38
CA LEU A 241 13.82 -20.92 25.76
C LEU A 241 13.93 -20.95 24.23
N PRO A 242 13.31 -21.93 23.55
CA PRO A 242 13.16 -21.90 22.11
C PRO A 242 11.85 -21.20 21.72
N LEU A 243 11.97 -20.05 21.07
CA LEU A 243 10.85 -19.37 20.42
C LEU A 243 10.78 -19.83 18.97
N ILE A 244 9.62 -20.28 18.51
CA ILE A 244 9.42 -20.84 17.17
C ILE A 244 8.23 -20.14 16.50
N ALA A 245 8.47 -19.58 15.31
CA ALA A 245 7.42 -19.10 14.41
C ALA A 245 7.09 -20.21 13.40
N PRO A 246 5.80 -20.42 13.05
CA PRO A 246 5.41 -21.33 11.98
C PRO A 246 6.04 -20.93 10.64
N ASP A 247 6.47 -21.91 9.87
CA ASP A 247 6.98 -21.67 8.51
C ASP A 247 5.83 -21.10 7.67
N PRO A 248 6.02 -19.96 6.96
CA PRO A 248 4.92 -19.39 6.20
C PRO A 248 4.52 -20.31 5.03
N PRO A 249 3.25 -20.28 4.60
CA PRO A 249 2.77 -21.15 3.53
C PRO A 249 3.61 -21.00 2.26
N GLY A 250 3.81 -22.11 1.57
CA GLY A 250 4.34 -22.10 0.23
C GLY A 250 5.86 -21.91 0.09
N PHE A 251 6.63 -21.99 1.17
CA PHE A 251 8.07 -21.68 1.12
C PHE A 251 8.86 -22.62 0.20
N ALA A 252 8.51 -23.91 0.14
CA ALA A 252 9.14 -24.88 -0.76
C ALA A 252 8.77 -24.60 -2.22
N GLU A 253 7.49 -24.37 -2.48
CA GLU A 253 6.89 -24.11 -3.78
C GLU A 253 7.44 -22.80 -4.40
N VAL A 254 7.75 -21.80 -3.58
CA VAL A 254 8.41 -20.56 -4.02
C VAL A 254 9.79 -20.81 -4.62
N ALA A 255 10.50 -21.86 -4.18
CA ALA A 255 11.75 -22.26 -4.82
C ALA A 255 11.54 -22.99 -6.16
N ASP A 256 10.39 -23.61 -6.36
CA ASP A 256 9.99 -24.20 -7.66
C ASP A 256 9.42 -23.17 -8.64
N GLY A 257 9.34 -21.90 -8.22
CA GLY A 257 8.88 -20.80 -9.05
C GLY A 257 7.37 -20.58 -9.01
N ALA A 258 6.62 -21.39 -8.25
CA ALA A 258 5.21 -21.17 -7.96
C ALA A 258 5.07 -20.19 -6.78
N GLU A 259 4.08 -19.30 -6.81
CA GLU A 259 3.70 -18.52 -5.62
C GLU A 259 2.32 -18.99 -5.18
N PRO A 260 2.21 -19.82 -4.11
CA PRO A 260 0.93 -20.34 -3.67
C PRO A 260 -0.05 -19.22 -3.33
N LEU A 261 -1.31 -19.42 -3.66
CA LEU A 261 -2.33 -18.39 -3.56
C LEU A 261 -2.56 -17.95 -2.11
N GLU A 262 -2.51 -18.89 -1.18
CA GLU A 262 -2.61 -18.66 0.26
C GLU A 262 -1.51 -17.73 0.75
N ARG A 263 -0.27 -17.91 0.26
CA ARG A 263 0.85 -17.03 0.58
C ARG A 263 0.64 -15.62 0.05
N VAL A 264 0.12 -15.47 -1.17
CA VAL A 264 -0.22 -14.16 -1.74
C VAL A 264 -1.29 -13.49 -0.88
N PHE A 265 -2.32 -14.26 -0.51
CA PHE A 265 -3.44 -13.78 0.27
C PHE A 265 -3.04 -13.34 1.67
N ASP A 266 -2.28 -14.14 2.42
CA ASP A 266 -1.80 -13.79 3.77
C ASP A 266 -0.95 -12.51 3.76
N LYS A 267 -0.08 -12.35 2.75
CA LYS A 267 0.70 -11.12 2.59
C LYS A 267 -0.18 -9.91 2.32
N ALA A 268 -1.21 -10.08 1.49
CA ALA A 268 -2.15 -9.01 1.21
C ALA A 268 -2.91 -8.62 2.50
N LEU A 269 -3.44 -9.59 3.25
CA LEU A 269 -4.12 -9.32 4.51
C LEU A 269 -3.21 -8.70 5.57
N ALA A 270 -1.95 -9.13 5.67
CA ALA A 270 -0.99 -8.57 6.62
C ALA A 270 -0.79 -7.05 6.42
N ARG A 271 -0.81 -6.57 5.17
CA ARG A 271 -0.73 -5.14 4.86
C ARG A 271 -1.99 -4.36 5.22
N ARG A 272 -3.09 -5.07 5.45
CA ARG A 272 -4.43 -4.51 5.72
C ARG A 272 -4.87 -4.73 7.16
N ILE A 273 -3.96 -5.13 8.06
CA ILE A 273 -4.26 -5.29 9.48
C ILE A 273 -4.93 -4.04 10.05
N GLU A 274 -4.47 -2.84 9.66
CA GLU A 274 -5.10 -1.59 10.10
C GLU A 274 -6.58 -1.51 9.67
N CYS A 275 -6.89 -1.77 8.40
CA CYS A 275 -8.26 -1.78 7.88
C CYS A 275 -9.11 -2.91 8.49
N LEU A 276 -8.51 -4.08 8.75
CA LEU A 276 -9.18 -5.21 9.38
C LEU A 276 -9.54 -4.92 10.85
N LEU A 277 -8.80 -4.03 11.51
CA LEU A 277 -9.06 -3.60 12.88
C LEU A 277 -9.91 -2.32 12.96
N ASP A 278 -10.33 -1.76 11.83
CA ASP A 278 -11.22 -0.60 11.76
C ASP A 278 -12.66 -1.06 11.59
N ASP A 279 -13.43 -1.04 12.67
CA ASP A 279 -14.86 -1.39 12.67
C ASP A 279 -15.75 -0.31 12.04
N THR A 280 -15.18 0.84 11.70
CA THR A 280 -15.88 1.95 11.04
C THR A 280 -15.69 1.98 9.52
N THR A 281 -14.93 1.03 8.96
CA THR A 281 -14.66 0.92 7.52
C THR A 281 -14.84 -0.52 7.03
N ASP A 282 -15.84 -0.76 6.18
CA ASP A 282 -16.09 -2.08 5.59
C ASP A 282 -15.86 -2.14 4.07
N ALA A 283 -15.44 -1.02 3.45
CA ALA A 283 -15.02 -0.93 2.06
C ALA A 283 -13.54 -0.53 1.90
N PHE A 284 -12.76 -1.42 1.29
CA PHE A 284 -11.31 -1.24 1.10
C PHE A 284 -10.77 -2.21 0.04
N ARG A 285 -9.58 -1.90 -0.50
CA ARG A 285 -8.87 -2.80 -1.42
C ARG A 285 -8.29 -3.96 -0.62
N VAL A 286 -8.65 -5.20 -0.94
CA VAL A 286 -8.14 -6.40 -0.25
C VAL A 286 -6.86 -6.94 -0.88
N LEU A 287 -6.69 -6.75 -2.19
CA LEU A 287 -5.51 -7.22 -2.91
C LEU A 287 -5.18 -6.31 -4.10
N SER A 288 -3.91 -5.92 -4.20
CA SER A 288 -3.31 -5.12 -5.27
C SER A 288 -2.35 -6.01 -6.08
N GLY A 289 -2.91 -6.93 -6.87
CA GLY A 289 -2.26 -8.18 -7.23
C GLY A 289 -0.91 -8.05 -7.94
N ASP A 290 -0.73 -7.04 -8.78
CA ASP A 290 0.52 -6.73 -9.47
C ASP A 290 1.70 -6.54 -8.48
N ALA A 291 1.46 -5.88 -7.35
CA ALA A 291 2.46 -5.66 -6.30
C ALA A 291 2.59 -6.87 -5.35
N GLU A 292 1.52 -7.65 -5.19
CA GLU A 292 1.40 -8.64 -4.12
C GLU A 292 1.58 -10.09 -4.58
N GLY A 293 1.85 -10.32 -5.88
CA GLY A 293 2.21 -11.65 -6.40
C GLY A 293 1.13 -12.32 -7.25
N LEU A 294 0.04 -11.63 -7.55
CA LEU A 294 -1.03 -12.09 -8.44
C LEU A 294 -1.31 -11.07 -9.55
N PRO A 295 -0.46 -11.01 -10.60
CA PRO A 295 -0.57 -10.01 -11.66
C PRO A 295 -1.95 -9.94 -12.32
N GLY A 296 -2.31 -8.75 -12.79
CA GLY A 296 -3.55 -8.53 -13.53
C GLY A 296 -4.85 -8.64 -12.71
N VAL A 297 -4.76 -8.74 -11.39
CA VAL A 297 -5.94 -8.80 -10.50
C VAL A 297 -5.87 -7.71 -9.45
N ASN A 298 -7.00 -7.07 -9.19
CA ASN A 298 -7.25 -6.40 -7.91
C ASN A 298 -8.49 -6.99 -7.25
N VAL A 299 -8.60 -6.88 -5.93
CA VAL A 299 -9.79 -7.27 -5.19
C VAL A 299 -10.23 -6.14 -4.30
N ASP A 300 -11.50 -5.75 -4.38
CA ASP A 300 -12.14 -4.80 -3.47
C ASP A 300 -13.21 -5.48 -2.64
N LYS A 301 -13.37 -5.02 -1.41
CA LYS A 301 -14.50 -5.33 -0.54
C LYS A 301 -15.42 -4.10 -0.48
N PHE A 302 -16.72 -4.36 -0.52
CA PHE A 302 -17.80 -3.39 -0.35
C PHE A 302 -18.82 -4.04 0.58
N GLY A 303 -18.77 -3.76 1.88
CA GLY A 303 -19.69 -4.39 2.84
C GLY A 303 -19.64 -5.91 2.74
N ASP A 304 -20.78 -6.53 2.43
CA ASP A 304 -20.95 -7.98 2.33
C ASP A 304 -20.67 -8.56 0.92
N VAL A 305 -20.07 -7.75 0.03
CA VAL A 305 -19.74 -8.12 -1.35
C VAL A 305 -18.27 -7.86 -1.63
N MET A 306 -17.64 -8.76 -2.39
CA MET A 306 -16.28 -8.54 -2.91
C MET A 306 -16.25 -8.66 -4.43
N VAL A 307 -15.35 -7.91 -5.06
CA VAL A 307 -15.21 -7.89 -6.51
C VAL A 307 -13.76 -8.14 -6.91
N ILE A 308 -13.54 -9.19 -7.69
CA ILE A 308 -12.27 -9.49 -8.36
C ILE A 308 -12.24 -8.73 -9.69
N HIS A 309 -11.40 -7.70 -9.78
CA HIS A 309 -11.18 -6.93 -10.99
C HIS A 309 -10.09 -7.58 -11.84
N LEU A 310 -10.45 -8.05 -13.03
CA LEU A 310 -9.53 -8.56 -14.04
C LEU A 310 -9.06 -7.39 -14.91
N LEU A 311 -7.79 -7.00 -14.76
CA LEU A 311 -7.23 -5.87 -15.47
C LEU A 311 -7.03 -6.24 -16.94
N ASP A 312 -7.77 -5.57 -17.82
CA ASP A 312 -7.68 -5.80 -19.25
C ASP A 312 -6.28 -5.48 -19.81
N GLY A 313 -5.84 -6.24 -20.80
CA GLY A 313 -4.49 -6.17 -21.37
C GLY A 313 -3.36 -6.57 -20.42
N ARG A 314 -3.67 -7.20 -19.28
CA ARG A 314 -2.69 -7.78 -18.35
C ARG A 314 -2.72 -9.30 -18.38
N ASN A 315 -1.65 -9.93 -17.91
CA ASN A 315 -1.63 -11.37 -17.69
C ASN A 315 -2.46 -11.70 -16.45
N THR A 316 -3.71 -12.09 -16.66
CA THR A 316 -4.65 -12.44 -15.59
C THR A 316 -4.55 -13.93 -15.24
N PRO A 317 -4.80 -14.33 -13.99
CA PRO A 317 -4.77 -15.73 -13.60
C PRO A 317 -5.90 -16.52 -14.28
N ASN A 318 -5.67 -17.81 -14.51
CA ASN A 318 -6.64 -18.70 -15.12
C ASN A 318 -7.91 -18.86 -14.25
N ARG A 319 -8.98 -19.43 -14.81
CA ARG A 319 -10.27 -19.58 -14.13
C ARG A 319 -10.17 -20.40 -12.83
N ALA A 320 -9.35 -21.45 -12.81
CA ALA A 320 -9.20 -22.29 -11.61
C ALA A 320 -8.62 -21.48 -10.43
N THR A 321 -7.57 -20.70 -10.68
CA THR A 321 -6.98 -19.79 -9.68
C THR A 321 -7.98 -18.72 -9.24
N ARG A 322 -8.77 -18.14 -10.17
CA ARG A 322 -9.82 -17.15 -9.80
C ARG A 322 -10.90 -17.74 -8.90
N VAL A 323 -11.37 -18.95 -9.20
CA VAL A 323 -12.35 -19.66 -8.36
C VAL A 323 -11.75 -20.02 -7.00
N ALA A 324 -10.50 -20.45 -6.95
CA ALA A 324 -9.81 -20.70 -5.69
C ALA A 324 -9.69 -19.42 -4.84
N LEU A 325 -9.34 -18.29 -5.46
CA LEU A 325 -9.28 -16.99 -4.79
C LEU A 325 -10.65 -16.57 -4.28
N ALA A 326 -11.70 -16.67 -5.11
CA ALA A 326 -13.06 -16.33 -4.71
C ALA A 326 -13.54 -17.16 -3.51
N ARG A 327 -13.24 -18.46 -3.49
CA ARG A 327 -13.56 -19.34 -2.35
C ARG A 327 -12.78 -18.98 -1.09
N LEU A 328 -11.52 -18.58 -1.22
CA LEU A 328 -10.70 -18.14 -0.09
C LEU A 328 -11.23 -16.83 0.49
N LEU A 329 -11.54 -15.85 -0.37
CA LEU A 329 -12.16 -14.58 0.00
C LEU A 329 -13.50 -14.79 0.72
N HIS A 330 -14.40 -15.57 0.11
CA HIS A 330 -15.73 -15.86 0.65
C HIS A 330 -15.67 -16.47 2.05
N ARG A 331 -14.82 -17.48 2.27
CA ARG A 331 -14.67 -18.11 3.58
C ARG A 331 -13.96 -17.23 4.61
N THR A 332 -12.99 -16.43 4.17
CA THR A 332 -12.17 -15.65 5.11
C THR A 332 -12.94 -14.45 5.66
N PHE A 333 -13.70 -13.77 4.81
CA PHE A 333 -14.45 -12.57 5.18
C PHE A 333 -15.92 -12.84 5.51
N ASP A 334 -16.39 -14.10 5.37
CA ASP A 334 -17.80 -14.50 5.52
C ASP A 334 -18.77 -13.63 4.71
N VAL A 335 -18.35 -13.22 3.50
CA VAL A 335 -19.13 -12.31 2.65
C VAL A 335 -20.24 -13.05 1.92
N ALA A 336 -21.40 -12.45 1.68
CA ALA A 336 -22.49 -13.06 0.90
C ALA A 336 -22.05 -13.49 -0.51
N ALA A 337 -21.20 -12.69 -1.17
CA ALA A 337 -20.78 -12.95 -2.55
C ALA A 337 -19.38 -12.45 -2.92
N VAL A 338 -18.73 -13.20 -3.80
CA VAL A 338 -17.51 -12.77 -4.49
C VAL A 338 -17.75 -12.82 -5.99
N TYR A 339 -17.80 -11.64 -6.61
CA TYR A 339 -17.98 -11.46 -8.04
C TYR A 339 -16.64 -11.29 -8.75
N GLN A 340 -16.69 -11.34 -10.08
CA GLN A 340 -15.61 -10.88 -10.94
C GLN A 340 -16.14 -9.89 -11.96
N LYS A 341 -15.29 -8.94 -12.36
CA LYS A 341 -15.54 -8.09 -13.53
C LYS A 341 -14.25 -7.74 -14.25
N ILE A 342 -14.36 -7.44 -15.53
CA ILE A 342 -13.24 -6.93 -16.33
C ILE A 342 -13.12 -5.43 -16.06
N ALA A 343 -11.94 -4.98 -15.69
CA ALA A 343 -11.59 -3.58 -15.57
C ALA A 343 -10.91 -3.16 -16.89
N PRO A 344 -11.63 -2.47 -17.79
CA PRO A 344 -11.16 -2.16 -19.13
C PRO A 344 -10.02 -1.15 -19.06
N LYS A 345 -9.08 -1.24 -20.00
CA LYS A 345 -7.93 -0.33 -20.07
C LYS A 345 -8.35 1.09 -20.45
N ASP A 346 -9.33 1.21 -21.33
CA ASP A 346 -9.93 2.47 -21.74
C ASP A 346 -11.44 2.42 -21.52
N ARG A 347 -11.96 3.41 -20.79
CA ARG A 347 -13.39 3.56 -20.50
C ARG A 347 -14.06 4.62 -21.38
N SER A 348 -13.26 5.43 -22.07
CA SER A 348 -13.70 6.68 -22.72
C SER A 348 -14.55 6.44 -23.97
N HIS A 349 -14.44 5.24 -24.55
CA HIS A 349 -15.06 4.85 -25.81
C HIS A 349 -15.98 3.63 -25.71
N LEU A 350 -16.19 3.09 -24.50
CA LEU A 350 -17.04 1.91 -24.32
C LEU A 350 -18.51 2.25 -24.57
N LEU A 351 -19.14 1.49 -25.46
CA LEU A 351 -20.58 1.50 -25.63
C LEU A 351 -21.27 0.81 -24.43
N ALA A 352 -22.57 1.07 -24.24
CA ALA A 352 -23.32 0.51 -23.11
C ALA A 352 -23.30 -1.04 -23.10
N GLU A 353 -23.56 -1.66 -24.24
CA GLU A 353 -23.54 -3.13 -24.40
C GLU A 353 -22.14 -3.72 -24.11
N GLU A 354 -21.09 -3.05 -24.58
CA GLU A 354 -19.70 -3.47 -24.31
C GLU A 354 -19.37 -3.38 -22.81
N ALA A 355 -19.89 -2.35 -22.13
CA ALA A 355 -19.72 -2.17 -20.70
C ALA A 355 -20.47 -3.26 -19.91
N GLU A 356 -21.70 -3.58 -20.28
CA GLU A 356 -22.50 -4.65 -19.65
C GLU A 356 -21.80 -6.02 -19.75
N ALA A 357 -21.16 -6.32 -20.88
CA ALA A 357 -20.41 -7.56 -21.07
C ALA A 357 -19.17 -7.70 -20.16
N LEU A 358 -18.72 -6.64 -19.49
CA LEU A 358 -17.58 -6.67 -18.57
C LEU A 358 -17.93 -7.26 -17.20
N VAL A 359 -19.21 -7.45 -16.91
CA VAL A 359 -19.71 -7.84 -15.59
C VAL A 359 -20.44 -9.17 -15.71
N THR A 360 -20.37 -9.99 -14.66
CA THR A 360 -21.19 -11.20 -14.54
C THR A 360 -22.14 -11.07 -13.36
N ASP A 361 -23.43 -11.32 -13.59
CA ASP A 361 -24.49 -11.37 -12.57
C ASP A 361 -24.36 -12.57 -11.62
N ARG A 362 -23.58 -13.59 -12.02
CA ARG A 362 -23.28 -14.77 -11.21
C ARG A 362 -21.98 -14.60 -10.43
N PRO A 363 -22.01 -14.75 -9.10
CA PRO A 363 -20.79 -14.72 -8.30
C PRO A 363 -19.94 -15.98 -8.56
N LEU A 364 -18.62 -15.86 -8.39
CA LEU A 364 -17.68 -16.99 -8.40
C LEU A 364 -17.76 -17.84 -7.13
N ALA A 365 -18.18 -17.24 -6.02
CA ALA A 365 -18.43 -17.88 -4.74
C ALA A 365 -19.52 -17.13 -3.96
N GLY A 366 -20.32 -17.85 -3.16
CA GLY A 366 -21.45 -17.28 -2.43
C GLY A 366 -22.75 -17.30 -3.25
N ARG A 367 -23.69 -16.41 -2.91
CA ARG A 367 -25.03 -16.33 -3.52
C ARG A 367 -25.24 -14.93 -4.11
N PRO A 368 -26.03 -14.77 -5.19
CA PRO A 368 -26.34 -13.45 -5.72
C PRO A 368 -26.90 -12.51 -4.65
N THR A 369 -26.47 -11.25 -4.66
CA THR A 369 -26.92 -10.18 -3.74
C THR A 369 -27.67 -9.08 -4.48
N ASP A 370 -28.21 -8.13 -3.72
CA ASP A 370 -28.68 -6.85 -4.28
C ASP A 370 -27.50 -6.15 -5.01
N PRO A 371 -27.73 -5.54 -6.18
CA PRO A 371 -26.72 -4.74 -6.88
C PRO A 371 -26.27 -3.50 -6.11
N ILE A 372 -27.12 -2.98 -5.23
CA ILE A 372 -26.86 -1.83 -4.36
C ILE A 372 -26.32 -2.33 -3.03
N VAL A 373 -25.12 -1.88 -2.68
CA VAL A 373 -24.45 -2.23 -1.44
C VAL A 373 -24.10 -0.95 -0.68
N ARG A 374 -24.65 -0.81 0.52
CA ARG A 374 -24.26 0.27 1.43
C ARG A 374 -23.02 -0.14 2.18
N VAL A 375 -22.06 0.77 2.27
CA VAL A 375 -20.77 0.56 2.90
C VAL A 375 -20.47 1.65 3.90
N GLN A 376 -19.62 1.34 4.87
CA GLN A 376 -19.07 2.30 5.82
C GLN A 376 -17.62 2.61 5.48
N GLU A 377 -17.25 3.88 5.62
CA GLU A 377 -15.88 4.35 5.55
C GLU A 377 -15.65 5.43 6.61
N ARG A 378 -14.80 5.14 7.60
CA ARG A 378 -14.49 6.03 8.73
C ARG A 378 -15.76 6.58 9.41
N GLY A 379 -16.76 5.71 9.55
CA GLY A 379 -18.06 6.01 10.17
C GLY A 379 -19.03 6.79 9.29
N LEU A 380 -18.71 7.02 8.01
CA LEU A 380 -19.63 7.60 7.02
C LEU A 380 -20.21 6.49 6.15
N CYS A 381 -21.51 6.59 5.84
CA CYS A 381 -22.21 5.61 5.03
C CYS A 381 -22.28 6.06 3.57
N PHE A 382 -22.01 5.16 2.63
CA PHE A 382 -22.09 5.42 1.19
C PHE A 382 -22.84 4.31 0.48
N GLU A 383 -23.68 4.67 -0.49
CA GLU A 383 -24.24 3.72 -1.43
C GLU A 383 -23.23 3.42 -2.54
N THR A 384 -23.02 2.14 -2.83
CA THR A 384 -22.12 1.65 -3.89
C THR A 384 -22.82 0.63 -4.76
N HIS A 385 -22.45 0.58 -6.04
CA HIS A 385 -22.95 -0.40 -7.00
C HIS A 385 -21.74 -1.23 -7.48
N PRO A 386 -21.27 -2.24 -6.72
CA PRO A 386 -19.99 -2.91 -7.00
C PRO A 386 -19.94 -3.60 -8.36
N LEU A 387 -21.11 -4.00 -8.87
CA LEU A 387 -21.26 -4.66 -10.17
C LEU A 387 -21.49 -3.69 -11.32
N ASP A 388 -21.66 -2.39 -11.08
CA ASP A 388 -21.70 -1.44 -12.20
C ASP A 388 -20.36 -1.47 -12.96
N PRO A 389 -20.37 -1.55 -14.30
CA PRO A 389 -19.15 -1.68 -15.09
C PRO A 389 -18.24 -0.46 -15.02
N LEU A 390 -18.80 0.74 -14.80
CA LEU A 390 -18.08 2.01 -14.92
C LEU A 390 -18.11 2.86 -13.64
N ALA A 391 -19.19 2.82 -12.86
CA ALA A 391 -19.48 3.71 -11.75
C ALA A 391 -19.83 2.94 -10.47
N VAL A 392 -18.83 2.65 -9.64
CA VAL A 392 -19.01 1.90 -8.39
C VAL A 392 -19.60 2.74 -7.26
N GLY A 393 -19.56 4.07 -7.36
CA GLY A 393 -20.16 4.97 -6.37
C GLY A 393 -19.17 5.62 -5.42
N ILE A 394 -17.98 5.04 -5.22
CA ILE A 394 -16.91 5.64 -4.41
C ILE A 394 -15.53 5.21 -4.89
N TYR A 395 -14.56 6.12 -4.81
CA TYR A 395 -13.15 5.86 -5.06
C TYR A 395 -12.43 5.57 -3.73
N LEU A 396 -12.08 4.31 -3.48
CA LEU A 396 -11.51 3.84 -2.20
C LEU A 396 -10.09 4.41 -1.94
N ASP A 397 -9.35 4.74 -3.00
CA ASP A 397 -8.05 5.41 -2.96
C ASP A 397 -8.11 6.85 -2.42
N HIS A 398 -9.31 7.43 -2.31
CA HIS A 398 -9.52 8.74 -1.70
C HIS A 398 -9.91 8.70 -0.22
N ARG A 399 -9.96 7.53 0.45
CA ARG A 399 -10.38 7.40 1.86
C ARG A 399 -9.66 8.38 2.79
N GLU A 400 -8.33 8.39 2.76
CA GLU A 400 -7.54 9.29 3.61
C GLU A 400 -7.70 10.77 3.23
N ASN A 401 -7.97 11.06 1.96
CA ASN A 401 -8.23 12.43 1.51
C ASN A 401 -9.60 12.92 1.99
N ARG A 402 -10.63 12.05 1.98
CA ARG A 402 -11.95 12.37 2.54
C ARG A 402 -11.87 12.59 4.04
N ALA A 403 -11.13 11.75 4.77
CA ALA A 403 -10.86 11.96 6.19
C ALA A 403 -10.21 13.33 6.43
N ARG A 404 -9.19 13.68 5.63
CA ARG A 404 -8.53 14.98 5.73
C ARG A 404 -9.44 16.17 5.41
N VAL A 405 -10.32 16.04 4.42
CA VAL A 405 -11.33 17.06 4.11
C VAL A 405 -12.29 17.24 5.28
N ARG A 406 -12.77 16.15 5.90
CA ARG A 406 -13.62 16.20 7.10
C ARG A 406 -12.95 16.96 8.24
N GLU A 407 -11.68 16.69 8.52
CA GLU A 407 -10.91 17.40 9.56
C GLU A 407 -10.77 18.91 9.30
N LEU A 408 -10.64 19.29 8.02
CA LEU A 408 -10.47 20.69 7.63
C LEU A 408 -11.80 21.45 7.57
N ALA A 409 -12.94 20.76 7.50
CA ALA A 409 -14.19 21.38 7.09
C ALA A 409 -14.89 22.23 8.17
N ALA A 410 -14.54 22.09 9.45
CA ALA A 410 -15.27 22.74 10.55
C ALA A 410 -15.42 24.25 10.36
N GLY A 411 -16.68 24.71 10.25
CA GLY A 411 -17.04 26.11 10.03
C GLY A 411 -16.67 26.68 8.66
N GLN A 412 -16.14 25.87 7.74
CA GLN A 412 -15.70 26.31 6.41
C GLN A 412 -16.82 26.26 5.37
N ARG A 413 -16.75 27.14 4.37
CA ARG A 413 -17.49 27.04 3.12
C ARG A 413 -16.67 26.23 2.13
N VAL A 414 -17.21 25.08 1.71
CA VAL A 414 -16.52 24.10 0.89
C VAL A 414 -17.12 24.07 -0.51
N LEU A 415 -16.28 24.18 -1.54
CA LEU A 415 -16.64 23.98 -2.94
C LEU A 415 -16.01 22.68 -3.45
N ASN A 416 -16.84 21.71 -3.84
CA ASN A 416 -16.42 20.45 -4.42
C ASN A 416 -16.75 20.43 -5.93
N LEU A 417 -15.73 20.52 -6.77
CA LEU A 417 -15.85 20.48 -8.22
C LEU A 417 -15.55 19.07 -8.74
N PHE A 418 -16.31 18.64 -9.77
CA PHE A 418 -16.33 17.24 -10.24
C PHE A 418 -16.79 16.30 -9.12
N ALA A 419 -17.88 16.70 -8.46
CA ALA A 419 -18.30 16.11 -7.20
C ALA A 419 -18.66 14.62 -7.28
N TYR A 420 -18.96 14.09 -8.47
CA TYR A 420 -19.42 12.72 -8.68
C TYR A 420 -20.60 12.39 -7.75
N THR A 421 -20.51 11.34 -6.94
CA THR A 421 -21.49 10.92 -5.93
C THR A 421 -21.30 11.65 -4.59
N CYS A 422 -20.63 12.81 -4.61
CA CYS A 422 -20.49 13.74 -3.50
C CYS A 422 -19.73 13.20 -2.27
N GLY A 423 -18.84 12.21 -2.45
CA GLY A 423 -18.09 11.62 -1.33
C GLY A 423 -17.30 12.62 -0.47
N PHE A 424 -16.61 13.57 -1.11
CA PHE A 424 -15.94 14.67 -0.40
C PHE A 424 -16.90 15.65 0.27
N SER A 425 -18.05 15.91 -0.37
CA SER A 425 -19.07 16.81 0.16
C SER A 425 -19.71 16.25 1.42
N VAL A 426 -20.00 14.94 1.45
CA VAL A 426 -20.48 14.23 2.65
C VAL A 426 -19.43 14.30 3.76
N ALA A 427 -18.16 14.04 3.43
CA ALA A 427 -17.07 14.14 4.41
C ALA A 427 -16.94 15.56 4.99
N ALA A 428 -17.02 16.59 4.16
CA ALA A 428 -17.01 17.98 4.61
C ALA A 428 -18.21 18.34 5.49
N ALA A 429 -19.42 17.94 5.08
CA ALA A 429 -20.64 18.18 5.83
C ALA A 429 -20.64 17.48 7.20
N ALA A 430 -20.16 16.23 7.27
CA ALA A 430 -19.96 15.48 8.51
C ALA A 430 -18.76 15.96 9.36
N GLY A 431 -18.00 16.93 8.84
CA GLY A 431 -16.97 17.68 9.54
C GLY A 431 -17.42 19.07 9.94
N ASP A 432 -18.73 19.31 10.01
CA ASP A 432 -19.36 20.58 10.41
C ASP A 432 -19.02 21.78 9.50
N ALA A 433 -18.91 21.54 8.18
CA ALA A 433 -18.89 22.63 7.20
C ALA A 433 -20.09 23.57 7.36
N ALA A 434 -19.82 24.88 7.29
CA ALA A 434 -20.85 25.92 7.31
C ALA A 434 -21.67 25.92 6.02
N GLU A 435 -21.02 25.61 4.89
CA GLU A 435 -21.64 25.46 3.59
C GLU A 435 -20.90 24.39 2.78
N VAL A 436 -21.62 23.57 2.01
CA VAL A 436 -21.03 22.67 1.01
C VAL A 436 -21.72 22.82 -0.33
N VAL A 437 -20.97 23.20 -1.35
CA VAL A 437 -21.42 23.32 -2.73
C VAL A 437 -20.82 22.21 -3.57
N SER A 438 -21.65 21.36 -4.16
CA SER A 438 -21.26 20.23 -5.01
C SER A 438 -21.61 20.50 -6.46
N VAL A 439 -20.62 20.46 -7.35
CA VAL A 439 -20.79 20.74 -8.79
C VAL A 439 -20.36 19.54 -9.61
N ASP A 440 -21.27 19.03 -10.43
CA ASP A 440 -20.98 17.95 -11.39
C ASP A 440 -21.92 18.05 -12.60
N GLN A 441 -21.46 17.71 -13.79
CA GLN A 441 -22.30 17.74 -15.00
C GLN A 441 -23.41 16.65 -14.98
N SER A 442 -23.25 15.61 -14.18
CA SER A 442 -24.14 14.44 -14.14
C SER A 442 -25.22 14.63 -13.07
N ARG A 443 -26.45 14.90 -13.51
CA ARG A 443 -27.64 14.89 -12.64
C ARG A 443 -27.80 13.55 -11.90
N LYS A 444 -27.52 12.43 -12.57
CA LYS A 444 -27.58 11.09 -11.96
C LYS A 444 -26.58 10.96 -10.81
N ALA A 445 -25.35 11.46 -10.99
CA ALA A 445 -24.32 11.40 -9.94
C ALA A 445 -24.69 12.29 -8.74
N LEU A 446 -25.23 13.49 -8.98
CA LEU A 446 -25.69 14.37 -7.90
C LEU A 446 -26.93 13.83 -7.17
N ALA A 447 -27.86 13.19 -7.88
CA ALA A 447 -28.98 12.50 -7.25
C ALA A 447 -28.48 11.38 -6.32
N TRP A 448 -27.50 10.60 -6.76
CA TRP A 448 -26.81 9.62 -5.92
C TRP A 448 -26.08 10.29 -4.74
N GLY A 449 -25.47 11.45 -4.97
CA GLY A 449 -24.90 12.27 -3.90
C GLY A 449 -25.91 12.65 -2.82
N LYS A 450 -27.14 13.03 -3.19
CA LYS A 450 -28.22 13.32 -2.22
C LYS A 450 -28.60 12.08 -1.39
N ILE A 451 -28.59 10.89 -1.99
CA ILE A 451 -28.76 9.63 -1.24
C ILE A 451 -27.65 9.48 -0.21
N ASN A 452 -26.38 9.70 -0.59
CA ASN A 452 -25.26 9.63 0.36
C ASN A 452 -25.38 10.68 1.49
N PHE A 453 -25.89 11.88 1.22
CA PHE A 453 -26.20 12.85 2.27
C PHE A 453 -27.27 12.32 3.24
N ALA A 454 -28.38 11.78 2.71
CA ALA A 454 -29.45 11.21 3.51
C ALA A 454 -28.98 10.03 4.39
N LEU A 455 -28.11 9.15 3.86
CA LEU A 455 -27.51 8.04 4.60
C LEU A 455 -26.70 8.47 5.83
N ASN A 456 -26.27 9.73 5.88
CA ASN A 456 -25.48 10.29 6.97
C ASN A 456 -26.27 11.29 7.82
N ASN A 457 -27.61 11.32 7.69
CA ASN A 457 -28.49 12.29 8.35
C ASN A 457 -28.11 13.76 8.04
N LEU A 458 -27.50 14.00 6.89
CA LEU A 458 -27.15 15.32 6.41
C LEU A 458 -28.29 15.82 5.52
N MET A 459 -29.26 16.50 6.09
CA MET A 459 -30.42 16.98 5.34
C MET A 459 -30.01 18.07 4.34
N PRO A 460 -30.18 17.86 3.02
CA PRO A 460 -30.03 18.94 2.06
C PRO A 460 -30.99 20.06 2.44
N THR A 461 -30.51 21.30 2.38
CA THR A 461 -31.41 22.45 2.36
C THR A 461 -32.35 22.30 1.15
N PRO A 462 -33.68 22.36 1.33
CA PRO A 462 -34.62 22.31 0.22
C PRO A 462 -34.23 23.35 -0.82
N ASP A 463 -34.37 23.04 -2.10
CA ASP A 463 -34.33 24.11 -3.10
C ASP A 463 -35.49 25.07 -2.82
N ALA A 464 -35.53 26.23 -3.49
CA ALA A 464 -36.59 27.24 -3.31
C ALA A 464 -38.03 26.73 -3.63
N ARG A 465 -38.22 25.42 -3.85
CA ARG A 465 -39.48 24.74 -4.16
C ARG A 465 -39.95 23.74 -3.09
N GLY A 466 -39.26 23.63 -1.95
CA GLY A 466 -39.82 23.01 -0.73
C GLY A 466 -40.09 21.50 -0.81
N ALA A 467 -39.03 20.67 -0.81
CA ALA A 467 -39.15 19.24 -0.55
C ALA A 467 -38.96 18.96 0.95
N GLU A 468 -39.97 18.39 1.62
CA GLU A 468 -39.98 18.16 3.07
C GLU A 468 -39.64 16.71 3.48
N THR A 469 -39.46 15.77 2.53
CA THR A 469 -39.11 14.38 2.83
C THR A 469 -38.05 13.75 1.91
N ALA A 470 -37.45 12.64 2.35
CA ALA A 470 -36.43 11.90 1.60
C ALA A 470 -36.96 11.27 0.29
N ASP A 471 -38.27 10.99 0.21
CA ASP A 471 -38.93 10.49 -1.01
C ASP A 471 -39.19 11.62 -2.02
N ASP A 472 -39.39 12.86 -1.56
CA ASP A 472 -39.56 14.04 -2.42
C ASP A 472 -38.24 14.49 -3.10
N ALA A 473 -37.09 14.13 -2.53
CA ALA A 473 -35.78 14.41 -3.11
C ALA A 473 -35.53 13.67 -4.45
N VAL A 474 -36.33 12.62 -4.72
CA VAL A 474 -36.22 11.74 -5.89
C VAL A 474 -37.13 12.20 -7.05
N SER A 475 -38.16 13.01 -6.80
CA SER A 475 -39.24 13.26 -7.77
C SER A 475 -39.24 14.64 -8.46
N VAL A 476 -38.33 15.57 -8.16
CA VAL A 476 -38.30 16.88 -8.85
C VAL A 476 -37.21 16.92 -9.91
N ALA A 477 -37.50 16.32 -11.06
CA ALA A 477 -36.61 16.26 -12.22
C ALA A 477 -37.22 16.92 -13.47
N GLU A 478 -37.88 18.08 -13.38
CA GLU A 478 -38.34 18.80 -14.57
C GLU A 478 -38.37 20.33 -14.34
N GLY A 479 -37.75 21.10 -15.25
CA GLY A 479 -37.94 22.55 -15.36
C GLY A 479 -36.68 23.45 -15.28
N SER A 480 -36.34 24.02 -16.45
CA SER A 480 -35.55 25.23 -16.79
C SER A 480 -34.19 25.53 -16.13
N GLN A 481 -33.17 25.51 -16.99
CA GLN A 481 -31.96 26.34 -16.91
C GLN A 481 -32.37 27.82 -16.89
N ASP A 482 -32.12 28.52 -15.79
CA ASP A 482 -31.58 29.90 -15.75
C ASP A 482 -31.61 30.38 -14.27
N ASP A 483 -30.45 30.88 -13.80
CA ASP A 483 -30.25 31.62 -12.54
C ASP A 483 -30.56 31.00 -11.16
N ALA A 484 -29.68 30.15 -10.61
CA ALA A 484 -29.78 29.82 -9.17
C ALA A 484 -28.48 29.43 -8.43
N VAL A 485 -27.38 30.20 -8.49
CA VAL A 485 -26.47 30.25 -7.31
C VAL A 485 -27.10 31.22 -6.31
N PRO A 486 -27.74 30.78 -5.21
CA PRO A 486 -28.46 31.65 -4.31
C PRO A 486 -27.51 32.69 -3.70
N ALA A 487 -28.05 33.90 -3.52
CA ALA A 487 -27.33 35.02 -2.91
C ALA A 487 -27.09 34.82 -1.40
N SER A 488 -27.86 33.94 -0.76
CA SER A 488 -27.74 33.56 0.65
C SER A 488 -27.22 32.12 0.78
N PRO A 489 -26.43 31.79 1.82
CA PRO A 489 -25.84 30.47 1.98
C PRO A 489 -26.91 29.41 2.21
N VAL A 490 -26.93 28.41 1.32
CA VAL A 490 -27.73 27.18 1.40
C VAL A 490 -26.79 26.12 1.95
N ARG A 491 -27.10 25.55 3.12
CA ARG A 491 -26.15 24.73 3.89
C ARG A 491 -25.50 23.64 3.03
N TYR A 492 -26.29 22.91 2.23
CA TYR A 492 -25.79 21.95 1.24
C TYR A 492 -26.47 22.14 -0.12
N ALA A 493 -25.70 22.42 -1.17
CA ALA A 493 -26.20 22.73 -2.52
C ALA A 493 -25.59 21.83 -3.60
N PHE A 494 -26.38 21.52 -4.64
CA PHE A 494 -26.02 20.59 -5.73
C PHE A 494 -26.30 21.23 -7.09
N TYR A 495 -25.27 21.37 -7.93
CA TYR A 495 -25.35 22.04 -9.23
C TYR A 495 -25.04 21.07 -10.38
N PRO A 496 -26.06 20.63 -11.14
CA PRO A 496 -25.88 19.83 -12.34
C PRO A 496 -25.35 20.67 -13.51
N ASP A 497 -24.06 20.99 -13.46
CA ASP A 497 -23.48 22.12 -14.18
C ASP A 497 -22.10 21.80 -14.76
N GLU A 498 -21.71 22.56 -15.78
CA GLU A 498 -20.34 22.52 -16.30
C GLU A 498 -19.44 23.35 -15.37
N VAL A 499 -18.30 22.79 -14.97
CA VAL A 499 -17.49 23.35 -13.87
C VAL A 499 -16.96 24.75 -14.19
N PHE A 500 -16.46 24.98 -15.41
CA PHE A 500 -15.94 26.31 -15.78
C PHE A 500 -17.06 27.35 -15.89
N ASP A 501 -18.23 26.96 -16.38
CA ASP A 501 -19.42 27.81 -16.41
C ASP A 501 -19.89 28.19 -14.99
N PHE A 502 -19.88 27.23 -14.07
CA PHE A 502 -20.17 27.48 -12.65
C PHE A 502 -19.16 28.45 -12.05
N LEU A 503 -17.86 28.23 -12.24
CA LEU A 503 -16.79 29.08 -11.71
C LEU A 503 -16.96 30.53 -12.16
N ARG A 504 -17.19 30.78 -13.45
CA ARG A 504 -17.45 32.13 -13.99
C ARG A 504 -18.70 32.78 -13.41
N ARG A 505 -19.78 32.02 -13.15
CA ARG A 505 -21.00 32.56 -12.52
C ARG A 505 -20.78 32.90 -11.06
N ALA A 506 -20.11 32.02 -10.32
CA ALA A 506 -19.82 32.21 -8.92
C ALA A 506 -18.85 33.39 -8.69
N ASP A 507 -17.85 33.57 -9.56
CA ASP A 507 -16.95 34.73 -9.54
C ASP A 507 -17.70 36.04 -9.82
N ARG A 508 -18.60 36.08 -10.83
CA ARG A 508 -19.48 37.24 -11.08
C ARG A 508 -20.38 37.61 -9.89
N ARG A 509 -20.72 36.63 -9.04
CA ARG A 509 -21.48 36.82 -7.81
C ARG A 509 -20.60 37.02 -6.58
N SER A 510 -19.28 37.18 -6.78
CA SER A 510 -18.29 37.37 -5.71
C SER A 510 -18.36 36.28 -4.63
N ARG A 511 -18.75 35.05 -5.01
CA ARG A 511 -18.79 33.91 -4.08
C ARG A 511 -17.37 33.56 -3.63
N LYS A 512 -17.21 33.24 -2.35
CA LYS A 512 -15.95 32.84 -1.76
C LYS A 512 -16.09 31.57 -0.94
N PHE A 513 -15.04 30.77 -0.93
CA PHE A 513 -14.93 29.50 -0.24
C PHE A 513 -13.61 29.40 0.51
N ASP A 514 -13.64 28.71 1.64
CA ASP A 514 -12.48 28.51 2.51
C ASP A 514 -11.71 27.23 2.12
N LEU A 515 -12.41 26.26 1.52
CA LEU A 515 -11.84 25.05 0.94
C LEU A 515 -12.41 24.81 -0.47
N ILE A 516 -11.53 24.66 -1.47
CA ILE A 516 -11.90 24.24 -2.82
C ILE A 516 -11.25 22.89 -3.14
N ILE A 517 -12.06 21.95 -3.63
CA ILE A 517 -11.65 20.60 -4.02
C ILE A 517 -11.74 20.47 -5.54
N LEU A 518 -10.62 20.07 -6.15
CA LEU A 518 -10.48 19.82 -7.58
C LEU A 518 -10.09 18.36 -7.81
N ASP A 519 -11.05 17.52 -8.15
CA ASP A 519 -10.82 16.10 -8.51
C ASP A 519 -11.29 15.79 -9.94
N PRO A 520 -10.71 16.44 -10.97
CA PRO A 520 -11.19 16.27 -12.33
C PRO A 520 -10.87 14.87 -12.88
N PRO A 521 -11.70 14.35 -13.80
CA PRO A 521 -11.35 13.16 -14.56
C PRO A 521 -10.12 13.43 -15.44
N THR A 522 -9.37 12.38 -15.79
CA THR A 522 -8.24 12.47 -16.73
C THR A 522 -8.65 13.10 -18.05
N PHE A 523 -9.81 12.69 -18.55
CA PHE A 523 -10.43 13.16 -19.79
C PHE A 523 -11.92 13.37 -19.58
N ALA A 524 -12.46 14.45 -20.13
CA ALA A 524 -13.91 14.67 -20.20
C ALA A 524 -14.30 15.41 -21.49
N ARG A 525 -15.50 15.13 -22.00
CA ARG A 525 -16.11 15.92 -23.08
C ARG A 525 -16.98 17.00 -22.46
N MET A 526 -16.57 18.25 -22.58
CA MET A 526 -17.35 19.41 -22.17
C MET A 526 -18.42 19.71 -23.21
N LYS A 527 -19.62 20.11 -22.77
CA LYS A 527 -20.76 20.38 -23.66
C LYS A 527 -20.84 21.84 -24.11
N LYS A 528 -20.32 22.80 -23.31
CA LYS A 528 -20.45 24.24 -23.56
C LYS A 528 -19.19 24.99 -23.06
N PRO A 529 -18.34 25.56 -23.95
CA PRO A 529 -18.26 25.23 -25.37
C PRO A 529 -17.95 23.74 -25.56
N LYS A 530 -18.31 23.18 -26.71
CA LYS A 530 -17.99 21.79 -27.04
C LYS A 530 -16.47 21.66 -27.21
N ARG A 531 -15.77 21.24 -26.15
CA ARG A 531 -14.33 21.01 -26.13
C ARG A 531 -13.98 19.79 -25.29
N GLU A 532 -12.77 19.29 -25.46
CA GLU A 532 -12.24 18.21 -24.63
C GLU A 532 -11.45 18.78 -23.46
N PHE A 533 -11.64 18.22 -22.27
CA PHE A 533 -10.80 18.45 -21.10
C PHE A 533 -9.75 17.34 -21.06
N HIS A 534 -8.48 17.72 -20.99
CA HIS A 534 -7.35 16.84 -20.76
C HIS A 534 -6.58 17.40 -19.57
N ILE A 535 -6.53 16.65 -18.47
CA ILE A 535 -5.95 17.18 -17.21
C ILE A 535 -4.50 17.68 -17.36
N GLU A 536 -3.71 17.06 -18.24
CA GLU A 536 -2.32 17.45 -18.49
C GLU A 536 -2.15 18.80 -19.20
N LYS A 537 -3.21 19.30 -19.85
CA LYS A 537 -3.23 20.57 -20.59
C LYS A 537 -4.05 21.63 -19.87
N ASP A 538 -5.20 21.25 -19.32
CA ASP A 538 -6.24 22.18 -18.90
C ASP A 538 -6.26 22.43 -17.38
N LEU A 539 -5.51 21.66 -16.58
CA LEU A 539 -5.41 21.89 -15.14
C LEU A 539 -4.97 23.32 -14.76
N PRO A 540 -3.98 23.96 -15.43
CA PRO A 540 -3.64 25.36 -15.14
C PRO A 540 -4.81 26.33 -15.34
N GLU A 541 -5.68 26.08 -16.32
CA GLU A 541 -6.89 26.88 -16.55
C GLU A 541 -7.89 26.70 -15.40
N LEU A 542 -8.15 25.45 -15.02
CA LEU A 542 -9.06 25.11 -13.93
C LEU A 542 -8.61 25.73 -12.59
N VAL A 543 -7.32 25.64 -12.26
CA VAL A 543 -6.76 26.27 -11.05
C VAL A 543 -6.93 27.79 -11.14
N ARG A 544 -6.60 28.40 -12.28
CA ARG A 544 -6.72 29.85 -12.48
C ARG A 544 -8.15 30.35 -12.29
N GLU A 545 -9.15 29.63 -12.78
CA GLU A 545 -10.57 30.02 -12.63
C GLU A 545 -11.12 29.72 -11.24
N SER A 546 -10.51 28.81 -10.48
CA SER A 546 -10.92 28.48 -9.11
C SER A 546 -10.37 29.46 -8.06
N LEU A 547 -9.18 30.00 -8.26
CA LEU A 547 -8.49 30.85 -7.27
C LEU A 547 -9.19 32.18 -6.93
N PRO A 548 -9.90 32.86 -7.83
CA PRO A 548 -10.71 34.03 -7.46
C PRO A 548 -11.78 33.71 -6.43
N LEU A 549 -12.29 32.47 -6.40
CA LEU A 549 -13.29 32.03 -5.43
C LEU A 549 -12.67 31.57 -4.10
N LEU A 550 -11.35 31.41 -4.02
CA LEU A 550 -10.67 30.97 -2.81
C LEU A 550 -10.35 32.16 -1.89
N GLU A 551 -10.78 32.07 -0.64
CA GLU A 551 -10.47 33.05 0.40
C GLU A 551 -8.97 33.19 0.65
N LYS A 552 -8.58 34.34 1.20
CA LYS A 552 -7.22 34.53 1.72
C LYS A 552 -6.97 33.55 2.87
N GLY A 553 -5.87 32.80 2.83
CA GLY A 553 -5.62 31.72 3.81
C GLY A 553 -6.40 30.42 3.57
N GLY A 554 -7.27 30.38 2.56
CA GLY A 554 -8.05 29.20 2.20
C GLY A 554 -7.19 28.05 1.68
N THR A 555 -7.78 26.85 1.66
CA THR A 555 -7.12 25.61 1.22
C THR A 555 -7.62 25.19 -0.16
N LEU A 556 -6.69 24.88 -1.06
CA LEU A 556 -6.94 24.25 -2.35
C LEU A 556 -6.49 22.79 -2.28
N PHE A 557 -7.40 21.85 -2.47
CA PHE A 557 -7.09 20.44 -2.63
C PHE A 557 -7.20 20.05 -4.11
N VAL A 558 -6.14 19.46 -4.66
CA VAL A 558 -6.09 19.01 -6.06
C VAL A 558 -5.67 17.55 -6.11
N SER A 559 -6.40 16.73 -6.85
CA SER A 559 -6.09 15.32 -7.06
C SER A 559 -6.17 14.88 -8.52
N THR A 560 -5.52 13.75 -8.82
CA THR A 560 -5.65 13.06 -10.10
C THR A 560 -5.22 11.60 -10.06
N ASN A 561 -5.98 10.77 -10.77
CA ASN A 561 -5.66 9.37 -11.08
C ASN A 561 -4.96 9.16 -12.43
N TYR A 562 -4.54 10.24 -13.12
CA TYR A 562 -3.87 10.11 -14.42
C TYR A 562 -2.45 9.54 -14.28
N ARG A 563 -2.27 8.28 -14.67
CA ARG A 563 -1.03 7.52 -14.38
C ARG A 563 0.24 8.06 -15.03
N ALA A 564 0.13 8.73 -16.17
CA ALA A 564 1.30 9.26 -16.88
C ALA A 564 1.86 10.54 -16.24
N MET A 565 1.11 11.19 -15.34
CA MET A 565 1.54 12.40 -14.65
C MET A 565 2.22 12.08 -13.31
N SER A 566 3.41 12.64 -13.10
CA SER A 566 4.10 12.59 -11.82
C SER A 566 3.55 13.64 -10.83
N GLY A 567 3.75 13.42 -9.53
CA GLY A 567 3.38 14.42 -8.51
C GLY A 567 4.12 15.76 -8.69
N ALA A 568 5.36 15.73 -9.18
CA ALA A 568 6.12 16.94 -9.51
C ALA A 568 5.48 17.72 -10.66
N LYS A 569 5.02 17.02 -11.72
CA LYS A 569 4.33 17.65 -12.85
C LYS A 569 2.97 18.21 -12.43
N LEU A 570 2.23 17.51 -11.56
CA LEU A 570 0.99 18.03 -10.98
C LEU A 570 1.24 19.38 -10.30
N LEU A 571 2.25 19.48 -9.44
CA LEU A 571 2.58 20.71 -8.73
C LEU A 571 3.04 21.84 -9.68
N GLU A 572 3.77 21.50 -10.75
CA GLU A 572 4.15 22.45 -11.81
C GLU A 572 2.90 23.06 -12.48
N LEU A 573 1.93 22.22 -12.86
CA LEU A 573 0.68 22.68 -13.50
C LEU A 573 -0.17 23.54 -12.56
N ILE A 574 -0.25 23.17 -11.27
CA ILE A 574 -0.95 23.96 -10.26
C ILE A 574 -0.32 25.36 -10.14
N ARG A 575 1.02 25.43 -10.07
CA ARG A 575 1.75 26.70 -9.98
C ARG A 575 1.59 27.55 -11.24
N ALA A 576 1.53 26.94 -12.42
CA ALA A 576 1.27 27.65 -13.66
C ALA A 576 -0.12 28.34 -13.65
N GLY A 577 -1.13 27.69 -13.07
CA GLY A 577 -2.46 28.28 -12.89
C GLY A 577 -2.52 29.39 -11.83
N ALA A 578 -1.67 29.31 -10.81
CA ALA A 578 -1.67 30.23 -9.67
C ALA A 578 -1.21 31.66 -9.99
N ARG A 579 -0.44 31.84 -11.07
CA ARG A 579 0.12 33.15 -11.50
C ARG A 579 0.78 33.90 -10.34
N SER A 580 0.18 35.00 -9.87
CA SER A 580 0.73 35.85 -8.81
C SER A 580 0.38 35.39 -7.38
N ARG A 581 -0.60 34.50 -7.21
CA ARG A 581 -1.04 34.05 -5.88
C ARG A 581 -0.11 32.96 -5.37
N LYS A 582 0.40 33.08 -4.14
CA LYS A 582 1.35 32.11 -3.61
C LYS A 582 0.59 30.94 -3.02
N LEU A 583 0.93 29.73 -3.48
CA LEU A 583 0.40 28.49 -2.96
C LEU A 583 1.50 27.73 -2.21
N ARG A 584 1.32 27.57 -0.89
CA ARG A 584 2.22 26.78 -0.03
C ARG A 584 1.67 25.37 0.10
N VAL A 585 2.46 24.36 -0.28
CA VAL A 585 2.11 22.96 -0.06
C VAL A 585 2.01 22.68 1.45
N LEU A 586 0.87 22.17 1.88
CA LEU A 586 0.64 21.70 3.25
C LEU A 586 0.99 20.22 3.38
N SER A 587 0.50 19.41 2.44
CA SER A 587 0.76 17.97 2.40
C SER A 587 0.55 17.41 0.99
N SER A 588 1.19 16.27 0.73
CA SER A 588 0.99 15.45 -0.47
C SER A 588 0.79 13.99 -0.03
N PRO A 589 -0.43 13.61 0.39
CA PRO A 589 -0.67 12.31 1.00
C PRO A 589 -0.41 11.17 0.02
N SER A 590 0.08 10.05 0.55
CA SER A 590 0.22 8.82 -0.22
C SER A 590 -1.12 8.11 -0.40
N LEU A 591 -1.11 7.03 -1.18
CA LEU A 591 -2.23 6.09 -1.21
C LEU A 591 -2.54 5.55 0.21
N PRO A 592 -3.81 5.20 0.48
CA PRO A 592 -4.18 4.49 1.70
C PRO A 592 -3.44 3.14 1.84
N ALA A 593 -3.27 2.63 3.06
CA ALA A 593 -2.42 1.47 3.37
C ALA A 593 -2.85 0.14 2.69
N ASP A 594 -4.13 0.01 2.37
CA ASP A 594 -4.74 -1.10 1.63
C ASP A 594 -4.46 -1.05 0.12
N PHE A 595 -3.90 0.04 -0.39
CA PHE A 595 -3.37 0.13 -1.75
C PHE A 595 -1.86 -0.07 -1.74
N SER A 596 -1.36 -0.89 -2.68
CA SER A 596 0.09 -1.01 -2.82
C SER A 596 0.71 0.31 -3.26
N PRO A 597 1.85 0.73 -2.67
CA PRO A 597 2.54 1.94 -3.04
C PRO A 597 2.83 1.97 -4.54
N ASP A 598 2.22 2.94 -5.21
CA ASP A 598 2.42 3.21 -6.62
C ASP A 598 2.45 4.73 -6.80
N PRO A 599 3.65 5.34 -6.94
CA PRO A 599 3.77 6.79 -7.04
C PRO A 599 3.12 7.37 -8.29
N HIS A 600 2.69 6.51 -9.23
CA HIS A 600 2.01 6.91 -10.46
C HIS A 600 0.50 6.73 -10.39
N HIS A 601 -0.06 5.99 -9.43
CA HIS A 601 -1.51 5.71 -9.39
C HIS A 601 -2.34 6.97 -9.10
N HIS A 602 -2.34 7.42 -7.84
CA HIS A 602 -3.09 8.58 -7.38
C HIS A 602 -2.11 9.64 -6.87
N LYS A 603 -2.34 10.90 -7.25
CA LYS A 603 -1.57 12.05 -6.77
C LYS A 603 -2.54 13.05 -6.16
N ALA A 604 -2.29 13.45 -4.93
CA ALA A 604 -3.08 14.43 -4.19
C ALA A 604 -2.16 15.47 -3.54
N VAL A 605 -2.59 16.73 -3.54
CA VAL A 605 -1.86 17.83 -2.89
C VAL A 605 -2.85 18.79 -2.22
N PHE A 606 -2.60 19.12 -0.96
CA PHE A 606 -3.27 20.20 -0.24
C PHE A 606 -2.36 21.43 -0.22
N LEU A 607 -2.87 22.57 -0.66
CA LEU A 607 -2.14 23.84 -0.73
C LEU A 607 -2.89 24.93 0.03
N ARG A 608 -2.18 25.83 0.70
CA ARG A 608 -2.74 27.05 1.30
C ARG A 608 -2.43 28.26 0.44
N ALA A 609 -3.45 29.05 0.13
CA ALA A 609 -3.29 30.36 -0.50
C ALA A 609 -2.87 31.41 0.53
N ASP A 610 -1.99 32.33 0.12
CA ASP A 610 -1.57 33.49 0.92
C ASP A 610 -2.68 34.54 1.12
#